data_AF-A0A535SW66-F1
#
_entry.id   AF-A0A535SW66-F1
#
_cell.length_a   1.000
_cell.length_b   1.000
_cell.length_c   1.000
_cell.angle_alpha   90.00
_cell.angle_beta   90.00
_cell.angle_gamma   90.00
#
_symmetry.space_group_name_H-M   'P 1'
#
loop_
_entity.id
_entity.type
_entity.pdbx_description
1 polymer ?
#
loop_
_entity_poly.entity_id
_entity_poly.type
_entity_poly.pdbx_seq_one_letter_code
_entity_poly.pdbx_strand_id
1 'polypeptide(L)'
;MRSEEIIARPGARLRPLGRRVVAVASGTEGESSVGEMRKVYRGRDIEVSFDLDICVHIGECLRGERNVFKLDRRPWALPDAGEADEVARVVELCPSGALLYRRVDGGPQEKHDGPTRMTPIRDGPLLVLGEVEVKREDGTVEMLPRATLCRCGESLHKPFCDNQHLKVGFRAPGVPFKVHLSPVRPRLDEPITKAQDPRGAA
;
A
#
# COMPACT_ATOMS: atom_id res chain seq x y z
N MET A 1 -19.48 34.90 -15.47
CA MET A 1 -18.08 34.47 -15.36
C MET A 1 -18.03 33.05 -15.85
N ARG A 2 -17.63 32.90 -17.11
CA ARG A 2 -17.86 31.71 -17.94
C ARG A 2 -16.58 30.88 -18.01
N SER A 3 -16.81 29.58 -18.01
CA SER A 3 -15.95 28.44 -18.26
C SER A 3 -14.88 28.68 -19.33
N GLU A 4 -13.64 28.30 -19.06
CA GLU A 4 -12.65 28.01 -20.11
C GLU A 4 -12.37 26.50 -20.13
N GLU A 5 -13.08 25.85 -21.05
CA GLU A 5 -12.81 24.51 -21.57
C GLU A 5 -11.43 24.47 -22.23
N ILE A 6 -10.55 23.58 -21.77
CA ILE A 6 -9.29 23.27 -22.47
C ILE A 6 -9.61 22.32 -23.62
N ILE A 7 -9.80 22.90 -24.81
CA ILE A 7 -9.97 22.18 -26.08
C ILE A 7 -8.62 21.59 -26.51
N ALA A 8 -8.50 20.27 -26.52
CA ALA A 8 -7.36 19.56 -27.09
C ALA A 8 -7.35 19.71 -28.63
N ARG A 9 -6.25 20.21 -29.20
CA ARG A 9 -6.05 20.30 -30.65
C ARG A 9 -5.65 18.94 -31.24
N PRO A 10 -6.29 18.47 -32.33
CA PRO A 10 -5.88 17.24 -33.01
C PRO A 10 -4.66 17.49 -33.90
N GLY A 11 -3.61 16.66 -33.79
CA GLY A 11 -2.52 16.64 -34.77
C GLY A 11 -1.09 16.40 -34.28
N ALA A 12 -0.84 16.23 -32.98
CA ALA A 12 0.50 15.90 -32.50
C ALA A 12 0.77 14.38 -32.62
N ARG A 13 1.58 13.97 -33.60
CA ARG A 13 2.09 12.60 -33.71
C ARG A 13 3.01 12.31 -32.52
N LEU A 14 2.61 11.36 -31.68
CA LEU A 14 3.44 10.83 -30.60
C LEU A 14 4.64 10.08 -31.20
N ARG A 15 5.86 10.50 -30.86
CA ARG A 15 7.08 9.73 -31.13
C ARG A 15 7.21 8.61 -30.08
N PRO A 16 7.61 7.40 -30.46
CA PRO A 16 7.81 6.33 -29.48
C PRO A 16 9.07 6.65 -28.66
N LEU A 17 8.91 6.82 -27.35
CA LEU A 17 10.03 6.87 -26.41
C LEU A 17 10.54 5.44 -26.23
N GLY A 18 11.74 5.18 -26.74
CA GLY A 18 12.42 3.89 -26.61
C GLY A 18 12.67 3.54 -25.14
N ARG A 19 12.32 2.31 -24.75
CA ARG A 19 12.68 1.70 -23.45
C ARG A 19 14.21 1.69 -23.33
N ARG A 20 14.75 2.46 -22.39
CA ARG A 20 16.07 2.19 -21.79
C ARG A 20 15.85 1.59 -20.42
N VAL A 21 15.95 0.27 -20.34
CA VAL A 21 16.18 -0.43 -19.08
C VAL A 21 17.64 -0.19 -18.74
N VAL A 22 17.93 0.47 -17.63
CA VAL A 22 19.29 0.58 -17.10
C VAL A 22 19.34 -0.27 -15.83
N ALA A 23 20.28 -1.21 -15.84
CA ALA A 23 20.65 -1.99 -14.68
C ALA A 23 21.97 -1.45 -14.10
N VAL A 24 22.15 -1.75 -12.80
CA VAL A 24 23.42 -2.04 -12.09
C VAL A 24 24.05 -0.93 -11.20
N ALA A 25 24.12 -1.28 -9.90
CA ALA A 25 25.17 -1.15 -8.86
C ALA A 25 25.72 0.19 -8.29
N SER A 26 25.73 0.19 -6.94
CA SER A 26 26.74 0.63 -5.93
C SER A 26 27.50 1.96 -6.05
N GLY A 27 27.35 2.82 -5.03
CA GLY A 27 28.38 3.79 -4.61
C GLY A 27 27.90 5.08 -3.93
N THR A 28 28.02 5.12 -2.59
CA THR A 28 28.33 6.23 -1.64
C THR A 28 27.62 7.60 -1.68
N GLU A 29 26.91 7.87 -0.56
CA GLU A 29 26.73 9.09 0.25
C GLU A 29 26.53 10.46 -0.42
N GLY A 30 25.31 10.98 -0.23
CA GLY A 30 24.90 12.38 -0.39
C GLY A 30 23.44 12.52 0.04
N GLU A 31 23.19 13.28 1.11
CA GLU A 31 21.91 13.43 1.80
C GLU A 31 20.78 13.90 0.88
N SER A 32 19.71 13.10 0.79
CA SER A 32 18.36 13.56 0.48
C SER A 32 17.38 12.73 1.30
N SER A 33 16.65 13.37 2.21
CA SER A 33 15.63 12.72 3.04
C SER A 33 14.39 12.43 2.19
N VAL A 34 14.46 11.36 1.38
CA VAL A 34 13.32 10.72 0.73
C VAL A 34 12.96 9.52 1.61
N GLY A 35 11.70 9.45 2.05
CA GLY A 35 11.19 8.46 2.99
C GLY A 35 11.63 7.04 2.62
N GLU A 36 12.28 6.35 3.55
CA GLU A 36 12.89 5.06 3.30
C GLU A 36 11.90 4.05 2.71
N MET A 37 12.40 3.32 1.72
CA MET A 37 11.83 2.12 1.12
C MET A 37 11.08 1.23 2.11
N ARG A 38 10.06 0.54 1.58
CA ARG A 38 9.45 -0.67 2.13
C ARG A 38 10.46 -1.50 2.96
N LYS A 39 10.25 -1.55 4.29
CA LYS A 39 11.12 -2.28 5.23
C LYS A 39 10.92 -3.78 5.05
N VAL A 40 12.01 -4.53 4.89
CA VAL A 40 11.97 -5.99 4.71
C VAL A 40 12.38 -6.71 5.99
N TYR A 41 11.55 -7.64 6.42
CA TYR A 41 11.74 -8.56 7.53
C TYR A 41 11.99 -9.95 6.94
N ARG A 42 13.18 -10.49 7.17
CA ARG A 42 13.59 -11.79 6.61
C ARG A 42 13.31 -12.90 7.59
N GLY A 43 12.66 -13.97 7.14
CA GLY A 43 12.61 -15.27 7.80
C GLY A 43 13.30 -16.34 6.95
N ARG A 44 13.24 -17.59 7.41
CA ARG A 44 13.84 -18.75 6.75
C ARG A 44 13.15 -19.11 5.44
N ASP A 45 11.81 -19.13 5.46
CA ASP A 45 10.98 -19.63 4.35
C ASP A 45 10.20 -18.51 3.63
N ILE A 46 10.06 -17.36 4.29
CA ILE A 46 9.31 -16.20 3.78
C ILE A 46 9.92 -14.88 4.25
N GLU A 47 9.94 -13.90 3.35
CA GLU A 47 10.22 -12.50 3.67
C GLU A 47 8.93 -11.71 3.68
N VAL A 48 8.75 -10.87 4.69
CA VAL A 48 7.61 -9.95 4.78
C VAL A 48 8.14 -8.53 4.63
N SER A 49 7.42 -7.70 3.92
CA SER A 49 7.80 -6.32 3.67
C SER A 49 6.68 -5.37 4.04
N PHE A 50 7.02 -4.22 4.60
CA PHE A 50 6.04 -3.26 5.13
C PHE A 50 6.38 -1.82 4.75
N ASP A 51 5.37 -1.10 4.28
CA ASP A 51 5.42 0.34 4.02
C ASP A 51 4.36 1.05 4.88
N LEU A 52 4.81 1.94 5.77
CA LEU A 52 3.92 2.67 6.66
C LEU A 52 3.08 3.70 5.91
N ASP A 53 3.61 4.35 4.88
CA ASP A 53 2.93 5.39 4.10
C ASP A 53 1.73 4.82 3.34
N ILE A 54 1.82 3.58 2.89
CA ILE A 54 0.70 2.85 2.25
C ILE A 54 -0.33 2.31 3.27
N CYS A 55 0.03 2.13 4.55
CA CYS A 55 -0.83 1.43 5.51
C CYS A 55 -2.12 2.19 5.86
N VAL A 56 -3.30 1.65 5.53
CA VAL A 56 -4.60 2.27 5.90
C VAL A 56 -5.11 1.86 7.30
N HIS A 57 -4.29 1.12 8.06
CA HIS A 57 -4.61 0.63 9.40
C HIS A 57 -5.93 -0.15 9.47
N ILE A 58 -6.13 -1.09 8.52
CA ILE A 58 -7.33 -1.94 8.53
C ILE A 58 -7.29 -2.99 9.66
N GLY A 59 -6.08 -3.38 10.11
CA GLY A 59 -5.88 -4.28 11.25
C GLY A 59 -5.87 -5.78 10.95
N GLU A 60 -5.99 -6.22 9.69
CA GLU A 60 -6.02 -7.65 9.34
C GLU A 60 -4.74 -8.39 9.76
N CYS A 61 -3.56 -7.77 9.67
CA CYS A 61 -2.30 -8.40 10.11
C CYS A 61 -2.31 -8.75 11.61
N LEU A 62 -2.77 -7.82 12.45
CA LEU A 62 -2.84 -8.01 13.92
C LEU A 62 -3.95 -8.98 14.34
N ARG A 63 -4.92 -9.23 13.46
CA ARG A 63 -5.98 -10.22 13.69
C ARG A 63 -5.60 -11.60 13.20
N GLY A 64 -4.98 -11.67 12.03
CA GLY A 64 -4.63 -12.92 11.34
C GLY A 64 -3.47 -13.66 12.01
N GLU A 65 -2.36 -12.99 12.29
CA GLU A 65 -1.15 -13.64 12.81
C GLU A 65 -0.46 -12.84 13.93
N ARG A 66 -0.95 -13.04 15.17
CA ARG A 66 -0.48 -12.29 16.36
C ARG A 66 0.92 -12.68 16.82
N ASN A 67 1.40 -13.87 16.42
CA ASN A 67 2.76 -14.30 16.72
C ASN A 67 3.78 -13.64 15.79
N VAL A 68 3.37 -13.36 14.56
CA VAL A 68 4.17 -12.70 13.52
C VAL A 68 4.15 -11.18 13.69
N PHE A 69 2.99 -10.57 13.90
CA PHE A 69 2.84 -9.11 13.92
C PHE A 69 2.58 -8.55 15.33
N LYS A 70 3.59 -7.86 15.90
CA LYS A 70 3.64 -7.40 17.29
C LYS A 70 4.02 -5.92 17.39
N LEU A 71 3.05 -5.06 17.75
CA LEU A 71 3.26 -3.60 17.82
C LEU A 71 4.17 -3.15 18.97
N ASP A 72 4.24 -3.95 20.03
CA ASP A 72 4.93 -3.68 21.29
C ASP A 72 6.44 -3.97 21.25
N ARG A 73 6.98 -4.38 20.10
CA ARG A 73 8.40 -4.69 19.95
C ARG A 73 8.97 -4.35 18.57
N ARG A 74 10.29 -4.37 18.48
CA ARG A 74 11.04 -4.27 17.23
C ARG A 74 11.95 -5.50 17.05
N PRO A 75 12.06 -6.09 15.85
CA PRO A 75 11.21 -5.81 14.67
C PRO A 75 9.73 -6.15 14.96
N TRP A 76 8.78 -5.39 14.41
CA TRP A 76 7.36 -5.66 14.69
C TRP A 76 6.83 -6.86 13.91
N ALA A 77 7.45 -7.22 12.79
CA ALA A 77 7.15 -8.42 12.01
C ALA A 77 8.24 -9.49 12.24
N LEU A 78 7.80 -10.71 12.57
CA LEU A 78 8.61 -11.89 12.83
C LEU A 78 8.18 -13.02 11.88
N PRO A 79 8.68 -13.08 10.64
CA PRO A 79 8.20 -14.07 9.67
C PRO A 79 8.35 -15.52 10.15
N ASP A 80 9.43 -15.83 10.89
CA ASP A 80 9.68 -17.18 11.47
C ASP A 80 8.79 -17.53 12.67
N ALA A 81 7.94 -16.62 13.15
CA ALA A 81 7.02 -16.90 14.25
C ALA A 81 5.69 -17.53 13.79
N GLY A 82 5.54 -17.80 12.49
CA GLY A 82 4.42 -18.52 11.90
C GLY A 82 4.89 -19.35 10.69
N GLU A 83 4.03 -20.25 10.22
CA GLU A 83 4.29 -21.06 9.03
C GLU A 83 4.16 -20.20 7.77
N ALA A 84 5.05 -20.40 6.79
CA ALA A 84 5.17 -19.51 5.62
C ALA A 84 3.85 -19.35 4.82
N ASP A 85 3.07 -20.42 4.70
CA ASP A 85 1.76 -20.39 4.02
C ASP A 85 0.75 -19.51 4.76
N GLU A 86 0.74 -19.58 6.10
CA GLU A 86 -0.17 -18.81 6.92
C GLU A 86 0.24 -17.33 7.00
N VAL A 87 1.55 -17.07 7.08
CA VAL A 87 2.09 -15.71 6.98
C VAL A 87 1.73 -15.07 5.64
N ALA A 88 1.92 -15.80 4.52
CA ALA A 88 1.54 -15.34 3.19
C ALA A 88 0.04 -15.02 3.13
N ARG A 89 -0.82 -15.94 3.57
CA ARG A 89 -2.27 -15.77 3.60
C ARG A 89 -2.69 -14.51 4.37
N VAL A 90 -2.10 -14.24 5.52
CA VAL A 90 -2.42 -13.04 6.32
C VAL A 90 -1.90 -11.75 5.70
N VAL A 91 -0.71 -11.78 5.09
CA VAL A 91 -0.20 -10.64 4.32
C VAL A 91 -1.16 -10.30 3.17
N GLU A 92 -1.73 -11.31 2.51
CA GLU A 92 -2.69 -11.11 1.41
C GLU A 92 -3.98 -10.41 1.83
N LEU A 93 -4.36 -10.51 3.10
CA LEU A 93 -5.52 -9.82 3.65
C LEU A 93 -5.30 -8.31 3.80
N CYS A 94 -4.10 -7.77 3.56
CA CYS A 94 -3.81 -6.34 3.65
C CYS A 94 -4.28 -5.58 2.38
N PRO A 95 -5.48 -4.97 2.34
CA PRO A 95 -6.05 -4.43 1.11
C PRO A 95 -5.26 -3.23 0.55
N SER A 96 -4.46 -2.56 1.38
CA SER A 96 -3.65 -1.42 0.91
C SER A 96 -2.41 -1.83 0.14
N GLY A 97 -1.97 -3.07 0.25
CA GLY A 97 -0.66 -3.50 -0.27
C GLY A 97 0.51 -3.00 0.58
N ALA A 98 0.25 -2.43 1.77
CA ALA A 98 1.31 -2.03 2.69
C ALA A 98 2.16 -3.22 3.13
N LEU A 99 1.53 -4.38 3.32
CA LEU A 99 2.22 -5.65 3.48
C LEU A 99 2.28 -6.40 2.15
N LEU A 100 3.47 -6.86 1.80
CA LEU A 100 3.74 -7.83 0.72
C LEU A 100 4.69 -8.89 1.25
N TYR A 101 4.76 -10.04 0.60
CA TYR A 101 5.71 -11.09 0.93
C TYR A 101 6.48 -11.57 -0.29
N ARG A 102 7.57 -12.30 -0.01
CA ARG A 102 8.30 -13.08 -1.00
C ARG A 102 8.61 -14.45 -0.41
N ARG A 103 8.12 -15.52 -1.03
CA ARG A 103 8.51 -16.89 -0.68
C ARG A 103 9.94 -17.16 -1.11
N VAL A 104 10.77 -17.64 -0.18
CA VAL A 104 12.16 -18.04 -0.44
C VAL A 104 12.33 -19.55 -0.41
N ASP A 105 11.36 -20.27 0.13
CA ASP A 105 11.23 -21.73 0.13
C ASP A 105 10.71 -22.32 -1.18
N GLY A 106 10.39 -21.48 -2.17
CA GLY A 106 9.80 -21.90 -3.46
C GLY A 106 8.27 -22.05 -3.43
N GLY A 107 7.61 -21.69 -2.32
CA GLY A 107 6.15 -21.60 -2.26
C GLY A 107 5.54 -20.58 -3.23
N PRO A 108 4.22 -20.57 -3.40
CA PRO A 108 3.53 -19.67 -4.32
C PRO A 108 3.73 -18.20 -3.91
N GLN A 109 3.98 -17.34 -4.90
CA GLN A 109 3.94 -15.89 -4.70
C GLN A 109 2.51 -15.38 -4.87
N GLU A 110 2.24 -14.19 -4.34
CA GLU A 110 0.94 -13.56 -4.52
C GLU A 110 0.66 -13.35 -6.01
N LYS A 111 -0.47 -13.89 -6.48
CA LYS A 111 -0.89 -13.82 -7.87
C LYS A 111 -2.38 -13.54 -7.96
N HIS A 112 -2.76 -12.71 -8.93
CA HIS A 112 -4.16 -12.43 -9.24
C HIS A 112 -4.50 -12.99 -10.62
N ASP A 113 -5.11 -14.18 -10.64
CA ASP A 113 -5.58 -14.82 -11.86
C ASP A 113 -6.93 -14.19 -12.29
N GLY A 114 -6.86 -13.09 -13.02
CA GLY A 114 -8.05 -12.39 -13.52
C GLY A 114 -7.75 -10.96 -13.98
N PRO A 115 -8.78 -10.25 -14.49
CA PRO A 115 -8.62 -8.83 -14.82
C PRO A 115 -8.39 -8.02 -13.53
N THR A 116 -7.58 -6.96 -13.65
CA THR A 116 -7.45 -5.96 -12.58
C THR A 116 -8.83 -5.38 -12.25
N ARG A 117 -9.26 -5.54 -10.99
CA ARG A 117 -10.55 -5.07 -10.49
C ARG A 117 -10.36 -3.77 -9.72
N MET A 118 -11.19 -2.78 -10.02
CA MET A 118 -11.23 -1.51 -9.31
C MET A 118 -12.62 -1.34 -8.67
N THR A 119 -12.67 -1.22 -7.34
CA THR A 119 -13.91 -1.17 -6.57
C THR A 119 -13.98 0.11 -5.74
N PRO A 120 -14.91 1.05 -6.01
CA PRO A 120 -15.09 2.23 -5.18
C PRO A 120 -15.78 1.84 -3.87
N ILE A 121 -15.12 2.11 -2.74
CA ILE A 121 -15.72 1.91 -1.42
C ILE A 121 -16.58 3.10 -1.08
N ARG A 122 -17.80 2.85 -0.60
CA ARG A 122 -18.73 3.91 -0.18
C ARG A 122 -18.05 4.86 0.78
N ASP A 123 -18.14 6.16 0.50
CA ASP A 123 -17.56 7.24 1.31
C ASP A 123 -16.04 7.09 1.57
N GLY A 124 -15.37 6.24 0.77
CA GLY A 124 -14.00 5.81 1.01
C GLY A 124 -13.18 5.66 -0.26
N PRO A 125 -12.05 4.92 -0.19
CA PRO A 125 -11.05 4.85 -1.24
C PRO A 125 -11.48 4.02 -2.47
N LEU A 126 -10.60 3.97 -3.47
CA LEU A 126 -10.69 3.02 -4.58
C LEU A 126 -9.79 1.81 -4.27
N LEU A 127 -10.39 0.63 -4.09
CA LEU A 127 -9.63 -0.61 -3.95
C LEU A 127 -9.26 -1.15 -5.33
N VAL A 128 -7.99 -1.48 -5.53
CA VAL A 128 -7.45 -2.10 -6.72
C VAL A 128 -6.93 -3.49 -6.35
N LEU A 129 -7.39 -4.51 -7.05
CA LEU A 129 -6.93 -5.89 -6.93
C LEU A 129 -6.46 -6.36 -8.30
N GLY A 130 -5.18 -6.74 -8.42
CA GLY A 130 -4.51 -7.05 -9.68
C GLY A 130 -3.22 -6.24 -9.82
N GLU A 131 -2.36 -6.68 -10.74
CA GLU A 131 -1.08 -6.03 -11.01
C GLU A 131 -1.28 -4.59 -11.50
N VAL A 132 -0.74 -3.64 -10.74
CA VAL A 132 -0.82 -2.20 -11.03
C VAL A 132 0.53 -1.54 -10.84
N GLU A 133 0.95 -0.75 -11.84
CA GLU A 133 2.08 0.17 -11.71
C GLU A 133 1.60 1.43 -11.01
N VAL A 134 2.23 1.78 -9.89
CA VAL A 134 1.90 2.98 -9.12
C VAL A 134 3.12 3.88 -9.06
N LYS A 135 2.98 5.10 -9.60
CA LYS A 135 3.97 6.15 -9.50
C LYS A 135 3.61 7.12 -8.38
N ARG A 136 4.56 7.33 -7.46
CA ARG A 136 4.48 8.29 -6.36
C ARG A 136 4.95 9.69 -6.79
N GLU A 137 4.65 10.70 -5.97
CA GLU A 137 5.01 12.11 -6.26
C GLU A 137 6.52 12.36 -6.28
N ASP A 138 7.29 11.61 -5.47
CA ASP A 138 8.75 11.61 -5.46
C ASP A 138 9.39 10.96 -6.71
N GLY A 139 8.57 10.39 -7.60
CA GLY A 139 9.01 9.69 -8.80
C GLY A 139 9.22 8.19 -8.63
N THR A 140 9.11 7.65 -7.41
CA THR A 140 9.20 6.21 -7.12
C THR A 140 8.09 5.47 -7.88
N VAL A 141 8.45 4.35 -8.51
CA VAL A 141 7.51 3.48 -9.24
C VAL A 141 7.53 2.09 -8.60
N GLU A 142 6.37 1.58 -8.24
CA GLU A 142 6.20 0.25 -7.67
C GLU A 142 5.15 -0.54 -8.46
N MET A 143 5.45 -1.81 -8.73
CA MET A 143 4.46 -2.78 -9.18
C MET A 143 3.83 -3.43 -7.94
N LEU A 144 2.52 -3.26 -7.78
CA LEU A 144 1.78 -3.80 -6.64
C LEU A 144 0.72 -4.80 -7.14
N PRO A 145 0.51 -5.92 -6.43
CA PRO A 145 -0.58 -6.86 -6.75
C PRO A 145 -1.94 -6.37 -6.26
N ARG A 146 -1.96 -5.34 -5.41
CA ARG A 146 -3.15 -4.63 -4.94
C ARG A 146 -2.76 -3.27 -4.37
N ALA A 147 -3.70 -2.33 -4.40
CA ALA A 147 -3.50 -1.01 -3.80
C ALA A 147 -4.83 -0.45 -3.28
N THR A 148 -4.76 0.40 -2.26
CA THR A 148 -5.90 1.24 -1.85
C THR A 148 -5.57 2.69 -2.20
N LEU A 149 -6.22 3.22 -3.24
CA LEU A 149 -5.93 4.54 -3.80
C LEU A 149 -6.87 5.62 -3.28
N CYS A 150 -6.35 6.83 -3.18
CA CYS A 150 -7.13 7.99 -2.78
C CYS A 150 -8.24 8.28 -3.81
N ARG A 151 -9.46 8.45 -3.31
CA ARG A 151 -10.64 8.87 -4.12
C ARG A 151 -11.18 10.24 -3.72
N CYS A 152 -10.86 10.70 -2.51
CA CYS A 152 -11.38 11.96 -1.96
C CYS A 152 -10.59 13.21 -2.35
N GLY A 153 -9.37 13.06 -2.88
CA GLY A 153 -8.47 14.18 -3.21
C GLY A 153 -7.56 14.65 -2.07
N GLU A 154 -7.88 14.31 -0.83
CA GLU A 154 -7.28 14.94 0.36
C GLU A 154 -6.11 14.16 0.98
N SER A 155 -5.74 13.00 0.43
CA SER A 155 -4.62 12.20 0.97
C SER A 155 -3.31 12.99 0.99
N LEU A 156 -2.55 12.83 2.07
CA LEU A 156 -1.19 13.37 2.22
C LEU A 156 -0.11 12.40 1.71
N HIS A 157 -0.51 11.19 1.28
CA HIS A 157 0.37 10.13 0.79
C HIS A 157 -0.06 9.66 -0.60
N LYS A 158 -0.31 10.62 -1.51
CA LYS A 158 -0.80 10.33 -2.85
C LYS A 158 0.20 9.44 -3.61
N PRO A 159 -0.29 8.48 -4.42
CA PRO A 159 -1.69 8.27 -4.81
C PRO A 159 -2.48 7.38 -3.83
N PHE A 160 -1.88 6.93 -2.72
CA PHE A 160 -2.52 6.02 -1.78
C PHE A 160 -3.53 6.71 -0.87
N CYS A 161 -4.46 5.93 -0.33
CA CYS A 161 -5.33 6.38 0.74
C CYS A 161 -4.58 6.38 2.08
N ASP A 162 -4.79 7.41 2.89
CA ASP A 162 -4.29 7.55 4.25
C ASP A 162 -5.41 7.91 5.24
N ASN A 163 -6.65 7.58 4.88
CA ASN A 163 -7.88 7.82 5.64
C ASN A 163 -8.34 9.29 5.77
N GLN A 164 -7.75 10.27 5.05
CA GLN A 164 -8.25 11.66 5.09
C GLN A 164 -9.72 11.81 4.68
N HIS A 165 -10.25 10.88 3.89
CA HIS A 165 -11.68 10.81 3.54
C HIS A 165 -12.62 10.79 4.76
N LEU A 166 -12.18 10.23 5.89
CA LEU A 166 -12.95 10.24 7.14
C LEU A 166 -13.00 11.64 7.74
N LYS A 167 -11.85 12.32 7.81
CA LYS A 167 -11.69 13.66 8.38
C LYS A 167 -12.49 14.71 7.62
N VAL A 168 -12.45 14.66 6.29
CA VAL A 168 -13.16 15.62 5.42
C VAL A 168 -14.62 15.24 5.19
N GLY A 169 -15.09 14.14 5.79
CA GLY A 169 -16.47 13.69 5.65
C GLY A 169 -16.84 13.38 4.20
N PHE A 170 -15.92 12.79 3.43
CA PHE A 170 -16.14 12.45 2.02
C PHE A 170 -17.43 11.64 1.85
N ARG A 171 -18.23 12.00 0.84
CA ARG A 171 -19.47 11.30 0.50
C ARG A 171 -19.47 10.98 -0.98
N ALA A 172 -19.58 9.70 -1.30
CA ALA A 172 -19.73 9.26 -2.67
C ALA A 172 -20.26 7.82 -2.73
N PRO A 173 -21.09 7.49 -3.74
CA PRO A 173 -21.55 6.13 -3.96
C PRO A 173 -20.40 5.13 -4.04
N GLY A 174 -20.69 3.90 -3.63
CA GLY A 174 -19.73 2.80 -3.62
C GLY A 174 -20.26 1.58 -2.88
N VAL A 175 -19.44 0.53 -2.87
CA VAL A 175 -19.73 -0.74 -2.22
C VAL A 175 -19.42 -0.63 -0.73
N PRO A 176 -20.28 -1.14 0.17
CA PRO A 176 -19.95 -1.25 1.58
C PRO A 176 -18.69 -2.09 1.79
N PHE A 177 -17.81 -1.66 2.69
CA PHE A 177 -16.61 -2.41 3.05
C PHE A 177 -16.61 -2.68 4.55
N LYS A 178 -16.43 -3.94 4.94
CA LYS A 178 -16.41 -4.33 6.35
C LYS A 178 -15.01 -4.11 6.90
N VAL A 179 -14.92 -3.38 8.01
CA VAL A 179 -13.67 -3.15 8.73
C VAL A 179 -13.79 -3.70 10.14
N HIS A 180 -12.74 -4.35 10.61
CA HIS A 180 -12.66 -4.85 11.98
C HIS A 180 -11.93 -3.86 12.88
N LEU A 181 -12.37 -3.77 14.15
CA LEU A 181 -11.62 -3.04 15.15
C LEU A 181 -10.30 -3.76 15.46
N SER A 182 -9.27 -2.97 15.70
CA SER A 182 -7.93 -3.45 16.02
C SER A 182 -7.17 -2.39 16.83
N PRO A 183 -5.99 -2.71 17.41
CA PRO A 183 -5.19 -1.70 18.11
C PRO A 183 -4.83 -0.47 17.26
N VAL A 184 -4.76 -0.61 15.93
CA VAL A 184 -4.50 0.50 14.99
C VAL A 184 -5.78 1.18 14.49
N ARG A 185 -6.95 0.63 14.83
CA ARG A 185 -8.26 1.19 14.51
C ARG A 185 -9.24 0.89 15.65
N PRO A 186 -9.13 1.62 16.78
CA PRO A 186 -9.96 1.40 17.95
C PRO A 186 -11.42 1.80 17.71
N ARG A 187 -11.67 2.72 16.77
CA ARG A 187 -12.99 3.13 16.27
C ARG A 187 -13.00 3.04 14.75
N LEU A 188 -14.16 2.75 14.16
CA LEU A 188 -14.29 2.52 12.72
C LEU A 188 -13.92 3.76 11.88
N ASP A 189 -14.31 4.93 12.38
CA ASP A 189 -14.17 6.26 11.78
C ASP A 189 -12.92 7.03 12.25
N GLU A 190 -12.18 6.50 13.22
CA GLU A 190 -10.99 7.13 13.79
C GLU A 190 -9.84 6.10 13.90
N PRO A 191 -9.21 5.69 12.77
CA PRO A 191 -7.96 4.95 12.81
C PRO A 191 -6.84 5.81 13.41
N ILE A 192 -5.79 5.17 13.94
CA ILE A 192 -4.60 5.91 14.38
C ILE A 192 -3.96 6.63 13.19
N THR A 193 -3.37 7.79 13.44
CA THR A 193 -2.57 8.49 12.42
C THR A 193 -1.23 7.81 12.22
N LYS A 194 -0.55 8.08 11.10
CA LYS A 194 0.83 7.61 10.86
C LYS A 194 1.79 8.04 11.97
N ALA A 195 1.65 9.27 12.46
CA ALA A 195 2.46 9.83 13.55
C ALA A 195 2.20 9.15 14.91
N GLN A 196 1.00 8.59 15.12
CA GLN A 196 0.66 7.82 16.32
C GLN A 196 1.05 6.34 16.18
N ASP A 197 1.44 5.89 14.99
CA ASP A 197 1.80 4.50 14.78
C ASP A 197 3.16 4.20 15.41
N PRO A 198 3.24 3.27 16.38
CA PRO A 198 4.51 2.94 17.01
C PRO A 198 5.54 2.50 15.97
N ARG A 199 5.14 1.84 14.88
CA ARG A 199 6.04 1.33 13.84
C ARG A 199 6.78 2.43 13.06
N GLY A 200 6.32 3.69 13.16
CA GLY A 200 6.97 4.85 12.56
C GLY A 200 8.12 5.42 13.40
N ALA A 201 8.15 5.16 14.71
CA ALA A 201 9.30 5.45 15.54
C ALA A 201 10.42 4.44 15.24
N ALA A 202 11.52 4.93 14.67
CA ALA A 202 12.72 4.18 14.34
C ALA A 202 13.31 3.48 15.57
#